data_AF-A0A950J1W1-F1
#
_entry.id   AF-A0A950J1W1-F1
#
_cell.length_a   1.000
_cell.length_b   1.000
_cell.length_c   1.000
_cell.angle_alpha   90.00
_cell.angle_beta   90.00
_cell.angle_gamma   90.00
#
_symmetry.space_group_name_H-M   'P 1'
#
loop_
_entity.id
_entity.type
_entity.pdbx_description
1 polymer ?
#
loop_
_entity_poly.entity_id
_entity_poly.type
_entity_poly.pdbx_seq_one_letter_code
_entity_poly.pdbx_strand_id
1 'polypeptide(L)'
;SMTRSGPADFEWLGFTEDVNASPNKNRIAFVATSNDDVEHVAAILREIGADVEGPNYDEGPGYYAVFFADPDGNLLEVCCRTQ
;
A
#
# COMPACT_ATOMS: atom_id res chain seq x y z
N SER A 1 6.28 4.97 -38.73
CA SER A 1 6.48 3.69 -38.03
C SER A 1 7.80 3.80 -37.28
N MET A 2 7.76 3.94 -35.96
CA MET A 2 8.95 3.95 -35.10
C MET A 2 8.76 2.87 -34.05
N THR A 3 9.47 1.78 -34.22
CA THR A 3 9.62 0.69 -33.26
C THR A 3 10.55 1.16 -32.14
N ARG A 4 10.03 1.30 -30.92
CA ARG A 4 10.89 1.50 -29.74
C ARG A 4 11.39 0.13 -29.29
N SER A 5 12.65 -0.16 -29.58
CA SER A 5 13.36 -1.30 -28.99
C SER A 5 14.06 -0.77 -27.73
N GLY A 6 13.58 -1.18 -26.55
CA GLY A 6 14.21 -0.96 -25.25
C GLY A 6 14.44 -2.32 -24.58
N PRO A 7 15.40 -2.43 -23.65
CA PRO A 7 15.71 -3.71 -23.01
C PRO A 7 14.52 -4.23 -22.21
N ALA A 8 14.44 -5.56 -22.08
CA ALA A 8 13.44 -6.25 -21.28
C ALA A 8 13.44 -5.70 -19.83
N ASP A 9 12.24 -5.46 -19.34
CA ASP A 9 11.86 -5.38 -17.93
C ASP A 9 12.48 -4.20 -17.14
N PHE A 10 11.97 -2.99 -17.37
CA PHE A 10 12.08 -1.90 -16.40
C PHE A 10 10.68 -1.47 -15.97
N GLU A 11 10.34 -1.77 -14.71
CA GLU A 11 9.16 -1.22 -14.06
C GLU A 11 9.45 0.24 -13.68
N TRP A 12 8.57 1.14 -14.11
CA TRP A 12 8.70 2.57 -13.84
C TRP A 12 7.53 3.01 -12.97
N LEU A 13 7.86 3.57 -11.79
CA LEU A 13 6.93 4.28 -10.94
C LEU A 13 7.34 5.75 -10.92
N GLY A 14 6.46 6.64 -11.38
CA GLY A 14 6.68 8.08 -11.32
C GLY A 14 5.59 8.77 -10.54
N PHE A 15 6.00 9.72 -9.71
CA PHE A 15 5.10 10.63 -8.99
C PHE A 15 5.02 11.95 -9.78
N THR A 16 3.81 12.45 -10.00
CA THR A 16 3.58 13.79 -10.55
C THR A 16 2.68 14.52 -9.57
N GLU A 17 3.10 15.71 -9.14
CA GLU A 17 2.31 16.57 -8.26
C GLU A 17 1.17 17.20 -9.07
N ASP A 18 -0.06 16.94 -8.66
CA ASP A 18 -1.25 17.66 -9.12
C ASP A 18 -1.97 18.21 -7.89
N VAL A 19 -2.01 19.53 -7.79
CA VAL A 19 -2.62 20.28 -6.68
C VAL A 19 -4.13 20.04 -6.54
N ASN A 20 -4.78 19.48 -7.57
CA ASN A 20 -6.19 19.10 -7.55
C ASN A 20 -6.38 17.58 -7.53
N ALA A 21 -5.31 16.79 -7.32
CA ALA A 21 -5.42 15.34 -7.29
C ALA A 21 -6.43 14.91 -6.22
N SER A 22 -7.52 14.30 -6.66
CA SER A 22 -8.44 13.60 -5.78
C SER A 22 -7.95 12.16 -5.61
N PRO A 23 -7.95 11.60 -4.39
CA PRO A 23 -7.72 10.18 -4.20
C PRO A 23 -8.65 9.37 -5.11
N ASN A 24 -8.08 8.47 -5.90
CA ASN A 24 -8.86 7.45 -6.60
C ASN A 24 -8.94 6.19 -5.72
N LYS A 25 -9.66 5.16 -6.17
CA LYS A 25 -9.83 3.92 -5.39
C LYS A 25 -8.60 3.00 -5.41
N ASN A 26 -7.51 3.37 -6.10
CA ASN A 26 -6.30 2.57 -6.10
C ASN A 26 -5.58 2.70 -4.76
N ARG A 27 -5.00 1.59 -4.33
CA ARG A 27 -4.29 1.48 -3.07
C ARG A 27 -2.83 1.11 -3.33
N ILE A 28 -1.92 1.70 -2.58
CA ILE A 28 -0.50 1.34 -2.61
C ILE A 28 -0.22 0.35 -1.48
N ALA A 29 0.34 -0.80 -1.83
CA ALA A 29 0.67 -1.85 -0.88
C ALA A 29 2.16 -1.90 -0.58
N PHE A 30 2.51 -1.88 0.70
CA PHE A 30 3.85 -2.14 1.20
C PHE A 30 3.92 -3.55 1.79
N VAL A 31 4.87 -4.35 1.32
CA VAL A 31 5.03 -5.73 1.80
C VAL A 31 5.88 -5.73 3.07
N ALA A 32 5.31 -6.28 4.14
CA ALA A 32 5.97 -6.60 5.40
C ALA A 32 6.57 -8.01 5.37
N THR A 33 7.54 -8.27 6.25
CA THR A 33 8.24 -9.57 6.30
C THR A 33 7.58 -10.58 7.23
N SER A 34 6.70 -10.12 8.10
CA SER A 34 5.96 -10.94 9.06
C SER A 34 4.62 -10.31 9.44
N ASN A 35 3.73 -11.09 10.04
CA ASN A 35 2.51 -10.54 10.63
C ASN A 35 2.80 -9.60 11.80
N ASP A 36 3.88 -9.82 12.55
CA ASP A 36 4.28 -8.96 13.67
C ASP A 36 4.68 -7.55 13.19
N ASP A 37 5.28 -7.44 12.01
CA ASP A 37 5.56 -6.13 11.38
C ASP A 37 4.26 -5.39 11.04
N VAL A 38 3.25 -6.11 10.54
CA VAL A 38 1.91 -5.56 10.24
C VAL A 38 1.25 -5.06 11.54
N GLU A 39 1.32 -5.85 12.61
CA GLU A 39 0.82 -5.46 13.94
C GLU A 39 1.54 -4.22 14.49
N HIS A 40 2.87 -4.17 14.33
CA HIS A 40 3.67 -3.04 14.79
C HIS A 40 3.27 -1.75 14.10
N VAL A 41 3.08 -1.78 12.78
CA VAL A 41 2.58 -0.63 12.02
C VAL A 41 1.16 -0.25 12.47
N ALA A 42 0.27 -1.22 12.64
CA ALA A 42 -1.09 -0.96 13.13
C ALA A 42 -1.10 -0.30 14.52
N ALA A 43 -0.18 -0.69 15.41
CA ALA A 43 -0.03 -0.08 16.72
C ALA A 43 0.41 1.40 16.61
N ILE A 44 1.39 1.71 15.77
CA ILE A 44 1.86 3.08 15.51
C ILE A 44 0.72 3.93 14.92
N LEU A 45 0.01 3.41 13.92
CA LEU A 45 -1.10 4.12 13.28
C LEU A 45 -2.19 4.48 14.30
N ARG A 46 -2.53 3.57 15.23
CA ARG A 46 -3.48 3.85 16.30
C ARG A 46 -2.94 4.86 17.31
N GLU A 47 -1.66 4.80 17.65
CA GLU A 47 -1.01 5.75 18.57
C GLU A 47 -1.08 7.19 18.04
N ILE A 48 -0.91 7.37 16.72
CA ILE A 48 -1.01 8.68 16.07
C ILE A 48 -2.47 9.09 15.75
N GLY A 49 -3.45 8.25 16.09
CA GLY A 49 -4.87 8.53 15.88
C GLY A 49 -5.35 8.39 14.43
N ALA A 50 -4.66 7.60 13.60
CA ALA A 50 -5.13 7.28 12.26
C ALA A 50 -6.40 6.41 12.32
N ASP A 51 -7.23 6.52 11.28
CA ASP A 51 -8.32 5.57 11.04
C ASP A 51 -7.75 4.30 10.40
N VAL A 52 -7.98 3.16 11.06
CA VAL A 52 -7.31 1.90 10.75
C VAL A 52 -8.34 0.78 10.63
N GLU A 53 -8.29 0.07 9.52
CA GLU A 53 -9.01 -1.19 9.31
C GLU A 53 -8.02 -2.37 9.41
N GLY A 54 -8.39 -3.39 10.18
CA GLY A 54 -7.51 -4.52 10.49
C GLY A 54 -6.52 -4.24 11.64
N PRO A 55 -5.43 -5.03 11.76
CA PRO A 55 -5.00 -6.05 10.80
C PRO A 55 -5.88 -7.32 10.81
N ASN A 56 -6.09 -7.92 9.64
CA ASN A 56 -6.94 -9.10 9.46
C ASN A 56 -6.55 -9.90 8.19
N TYR A 57 -7.32 -10.94 7.87
CA TYR A 57 -7.19 -11.78 6.66
C TYR A 57 -8.35 -11.57 5.67
N ASP A 58 -9.01 -10.42 5.67
CA ASP A 58 -10.27 -10.22 4.94
C ASP A 58 -10.06 -10.22 3.40
N GLU A 59 -8.86 -9.86 2.93
CA GLU A 59 -8.45 -9.94 1.52
C GLU A 59 -8.09 -11.37 1.06
N GLY A 60 -8.10 -12.34 1.97
CA GLY A 60 -8.01 -13.76 1.66
C GLY A 60 -7.00 -14.54 2.50
N PRO A 61 -7.03 -15.89 2.39
CA PRO A 61 -6.11 -16.76 3.12
C PRO A 61 -4.65 -16.42 2.84
N GLY A 62 -3.85 -16.30 3.90
CA GLY A 62 -2.43 -15.99 3.80
C GLY A 62 -2.11 -14.54 3.46
N TYR A 63 -3.11 -13.65 3.40
CA TYR A 63 -2.95 -12.21 3.21
C TYR A 63 -3.27 -11.46 4.50
N TYR A 64 -2.28 -11.23 5.35
CA TYR A 64 -2.48 -10.49 6.60
C TYR A 64 -2.18 -9.01 6.39
N ALA A 65 -3.15 -8.13 6.55
CA ALA A 65 -2.98 -6.71 6.17
C ALA A 65 -3.67 -5.73 7.10
N VAL A 66 -3.10 -4.53 7.20
CA VAL A 66 -3.70 -3.33 7.81
C VAL A 66 -3.89 -2.25 6.74
N PHE A 67 -5.03 -1.57 6.78
CA PHE A 67 -5.43 -0.55 5.81
C PHE A 67 -5.66 0.78 6.51
N PHE A 68 -5.24 1.86 5.86
CA PHE A 68 -5.37 3.22 6.38
C PHE A 68 -5.31 4.24 5.24
N ALA A 69 -5.63 5.50 5.55
CA ALA A 69 -5.37 6.63 4.68
C ALA A 69 -4.25 7.49 5.28
N ASP A 70 -3.40 8.06 4.43
CA ASP A 70 -2.49 9.14 4.85
C ASP A 70 -3.27 10.48 5.00
N PRO A 71 -2.65 11.55 5.52
CA PRO A 71 -3.31 12.85 5.70
C PRO A 71 -3.85 13.48 4.41
N ASP A 72 -3.32 13.10 3.25
CA ASP A 72 -3.75 13.59 1.94
C ASP A 72 -4.90 12.71 1.35
N GLY A 73 -5.29 11.66 2.07
CA GLY A 73 -6.36 10.74 1.69
C GLY A 73 -5.92 9.61 0.76
N ASN A 74 -4.62 9.41 0.55
CA ASN A 74 -4.13 8.29 -0.24
C ASN A 74 -4.40 6.99 0.52
N LEU A 75 -4.99 6.01 -0.18
CA LEU A 75 -5.27 4.70 0.39
C LEU A 75 -3.99 3.86 0.39
N LEU A 76 -3.58 3.42 1.59
CA LEU A 76 -2.39 2.62 1.80
C LEU A 76 -2.75 1.28 2.47
N GLU A 77 -1.89 0.29 2.30
CA GLU A 77 -1.87 -0.92 3.12
C GLU A 77 -0.44 -1.36 3.42
N VAL A 78 -0.28 -2.00 4.58
CA VAL A 78 0.88 -2.85 4.88
C VAL A 78 0.41 -4.29 4.98
N CYS A 79 1.01 -5.19 4.23
CA CYS A 79 0.58 -6.58 4.15
C CYS A 79 1.74 -7.58 4.25
N CYS A 80 1.50 -8.71 4.92
CA CYS A 80 2.36 -9.87 4.91
C CYS A 80 1.67 -11.00 4.15
N ARG A 81 2.38 -11.60 3.20
CA ARG A 81 1.91 -12.77 2.46
C ARG A 81 2.68 -14.01 2.88
N THR A 82 1.99 -14.97 3.48
CA THR A 82 2.55 -16.31 3.68
C THR A 82 2.30 -17.13 2.42
N GLN A 83 3.37 -17.49 1.71
CA GLN A 83 3.30 -18.40 0.55
C GLN A 83 2.93 -19.83 0.97
#